data_AF-A0A2D9RCF7-F1
#
_entry.id   AF-A0A2D9RCF7-F1
#
_cell.length_a   1.000
_cell.length_b   1.000
_cell.length_c   1.000
_cell.angle_alpha   90.00
_cell.angle_beta   90.00
_cell.angle_gamma   90.00
#
_symmetry.space_group_name_H-M   'P 1'
#
loop_
_entity.id
_entity.type
_entity.pdbx_description
1 polymer ?
#
loop_
_entity_poly.entity_id
_entity_poly.type
_entity_poly.pdbx_seq_one_letter_code
_entity_poly.pdbx_strand_id
1 'polypeptide(L)'
;MAFAEDCTAPERPDFSMNVEEIDVQDYNDVTEGLIRFEDASANYRACLDLTISERSEGWVDALSAYNASSLAQDEVYAAYEAFSEGFMEASEKKAAEAAEKQSAESAEEAEERLAELNKDLPEDLGE
;
A
#
# COMPACT_ATOMS: atom_id res chain seq x y z
N MET A 1 40.18 -6.83 2.15
CA MET A 1 39.41 -6.73 3.40
C MET A 1 38.37 -5.65 3.14
N ALA A 2 37.10 -6.05 3.03
CA ALA A 2 35.97 -5.14 2.82
C ALA A 2 35.48 -4.71 4.20
N PHE A 3 35.26 -3.42 4.37
CA PHE A 3 35.14 -2.74 5.66
C PHE A 3 33.66 -2.64 6.08
N ALA A 4 33.40 -2.29 7.34
CA ALA A 4 32.07 -1.89 7.80
C ALA A 4 31.41 -0.81 6.91
N GLU A 5 32.22 -0.05 6.15
CA GLU A 5 31.80 0.95 5.15
C GLU A 5 31.09 0.35 3.92
N ASP A 6 31.15 -0.97 3.68
CA ASP A 6 30.45 -1.65 2.58
C ASP A 6 29.04 -2.13 2.98
N CYS A 7 28.70 -2.15 4.28
CA CYS A 7 27.37 -2.55 4.72
C CYS A 7 26.37 -1.42 4.41
N THR A 8 25.64 -1.54 3.29
CA THR A 8 24.66 -0.54 2.87
C THR A 8 23.34 -0.75 3.61
N ALA A 9 22.89 0.27 4.34
CA ALA A 9 21.59 0.26 5.00
C ALA A 9 20.47 0.17 3.94
N PRO A 10 19.41 -0.62 4.19
CA PRO A 10 18.32 -0.79 3.24
C PRO A 10 17.51 0.50 3.07
N GLU A 11 17.09 0.78 1.84
CA GLU A 11 16.16 1.88 1.55
C GLU A 11 14.79 1.56 2.12
N ARG A 12 14.22 2.48 2.90
CA ARG A 12 12.88 2.32 3.48
C ARG A 12 11.83 2.49 2.38
N PRO A 13 10.72 1.72 2.42
CA PRO A 13 9.58 1.98 1.54
C PRO A 13 9.00 3.37 1.79
N ASP A 14 8.43 3.97 0.75
CA ASP A 14 7.73 5.26 0.87
C ASP A 14 6.26 5.05 1.24
N PHE A 15 5.88 5.54 2.41
CA PHE A 15 4.50 5.49 2.92
C PHE A 15 3.84 6.88 2.92
N SER A 16 4.43 7.88 2.25
CA SER A 16 3.92 9.26 2.26
C SER A 16 2.72 9.52 1.35
N MET A 17 2.35 8.52 0.55
CA MET A 17 1.22 8.64 -0.38
C MET A 17 -0.11 8.74 0.34
N ASN A 18 -1.05 9.49 -0.26
CA ASN A 18 -2.40 9.61 0.27
C ASN A 18 -3.20 8.33 -0.03
N VAL A 19 -3.46 7.51 1.00
CA VAL A 19 -4.17 6.23 0.90
C VAL A 19 -5.59 6.36 0.32
N GLU A 20 -6.22 7.53 0.40
CA GLU A 20 -7.54 7.77 -0.20
C GLU A 20 -7.47 7.91 -1.73
N GLU A 21 -6.33 8.32 -2.27
CA GLU A 21 -6.16 8.66 -3.70
C GLU A 21 -5.45 7.55 -4.49
N ILE A 22 -4.70 6.67 -3.82
CA ILE A 22 -3.99 5.58 -4.47
C ILE A 22 -4.91 4.51 -5.04
N ASP A 23 -4.40 3.80 -6.04
CA ASP A 23 -5.01 2.62 -6.62
C ASP A 23 -4.31 1.31 -6.18
N VAL A 24 -4.74 0.18 -6.76
CA VAL A 24 -4.18 -1.14 -6.44
C VAL A 24 -2.72 -1.27 -6.88
N GLN A 25 -2.32 -0.58 -7.96
CA GLN A 25 -0.93 -0.63 -8.42
C GLN A 25 -0.02 0.11 -7.45
N ASP A 26 -0.41 1.30 -7.00
CA ASP A 26 0.33 2.06 -5.99
C ASP A 26 0.50 1.26 -4.69
N TYR A 27 -0.57 0.57 -4.24
CA TYR A 27 -0.51 -0.32 -3.07
C TYR A 27 0.49 -1.47 -3.30
N ASN A 28 0.45 -2.12 -4.47
CA ASN A 28 1.38 -3.19 -4.82
C ASN A 28 2.83 -2.69 -4.85
N ASP A 29 3.09 -1.49 -5.37
CA ASP A 29 4.42 -0.90 -5.45
C ASP A 29 5.02 -0.68 -4.05
N VAL A 30 4.19 -0.28 -3.06
CA VAL A 30 4.58 -0.19 -1.64
C VAL A 30 4.89 -1.57 -1.06
N THR A 31 4.03 -2.57 -1.31
CA THR A 31 4.26 -3.94 -0.86
C THR A 31 5.55 -4.53 -1.46
N GLU A 32 5.84 -4.28 -2.74
CA GLU A 32 7.10 -4.66 -3.37
C GLU A 32 8.30 -3.89 -2.79
N GLY A 33 8.10 -2.63 -2.39
CA GLY A 33 9.06 -1.86 -1.61
C GLY A 33 9.39 -2.53 -0.28
N LEU A 34 8.39 -2.97 0.46
CA LEU A 34 8.56 -3.69 1.74
C LEU A 34 9.38 -4.97 1.55
N ILE A 35 9.04 -5.78 0.54
CA ILE A 35 9.76 -7.03 0.24
C ILE A 35 11.24 -6.74 -0.06
N ARG A 36 11.53 -5.71 -0.86
CA ARG A 36 12.92 -5.28 -1.15
C ARG A 36 13.65 -4.82 0.12
N PHE A 37 12.98 -4.07 0.99
CA PHE A 37 13.53 -3.64 2.26
C PHE A 37 13.86 -4.82 3.18
N GLU A 38 12.99 -5.84 3.25
CA GLU A 38 13.22 -7.04 4.06
C GLU A 38 14.46 -7.83 3.58
N ASP A 39 14.57 -8.09 2.28
CA ASP A 39 15.72 -8.80 1.70
C ASP A 39 17.02 -8.02 1.92
N ALA A 40 17.01 -6.71 1.64
CA ALA A 40 18.16 -5.85 1.87
C ALA A 40 18.54 -5.75 3.35
N SER A 41 17.54 -5.76 4.26
CA SER A 41 17.79 -5.76 5.71
C SER A 41 18.49 -7.04 6.18
N ALA A 42 18.13 -8.20 5.63
CA ALA A 42 18.78 -9.47 5.96
C ALA A 42 20.26 -9.45 5.55
N ASN A 43 20.54 -8.98 4.34
CA ASN A 43 21.90 -8.82 3.82
C ASN A 43 22.71 -7.80 4.64
N TYR A 44 22.10 -6.67 4.98
CA TYR A 44 22.72 -5.64 5.82
C TYR A 44 23.10 -6.18 7.20
N ARG A 45 22.19 -6.87 7.89
CA ARG A 45 22.47 -7.47 9.20
C ARG A 45 23.55 -8.53 9.15
N ALA A 46 23.57 -9.37 8.11
CA ALA A 46 24.62 -10.37 7.94
C ALA A 46 26.01 -9.72 7.76
N CYS A 47 26.09 -8.62 6.99
CA CYS A 47 27.33 -7.85 6.82
C CYS A 47 27.81 -7.23 8.15
N LEU A 48 26.88 -6.66 8.93
CA LEU A 48 27.18 -6.12 10.24
C LEU A 48 27.64 -7.20 11.23
N ASP A 49 26.98 -8.37 11.24
CA ASP A 49 27.34 -9.49 12.11
C ASP A 49 28.75 -10.00 11.84
N LEU A 50 29.15 -10.10 10.56
CA LEU A 50 30.54 -10.43 10.18
C LEU A 50 31.53 -9.42 10.76
N THR A 51 31.29 -8.12 10.56
CA THR A 51 32.12 -7.02 11.09
C THR A 51 32.25 -7.09 12.61
N ILE A 52 31.15 -7.37 13.31
CA ILE A 52 31.09 -7.51 14.77
C ILE A 52 31.88 -8.75 15.23
N SER A 53 31.68 -9.89 14.55
CA SER A 53 32.27 -11.18 14.92
C SER A 53 33.80 -11.18 14.78
N GLU A 54 34.32 -10.52 13.75
CA GLU A 54 35.76 -10.40 13.48
C GLU A 54 36.41 -9.33 14.36
N ARG A 55 35.61 -8.49 15.05
CA ARG A 55 36.06 -7.29 15.77
C ARG A 55 36.96 -6.42 14.90
N SER A 56 36.62 -6.29 13.63
CA SER A 56 37.34 -5.44 12.69
C SER A 56 37.26 -3.98 13.10
N GLU A 57 38.05 -3.12 12.46
CA GLU A 57 37.89 -1.67 12.61
C GLU A 57 36.42 -1.26 12.33
N GLY A 58 35.85 -0.41 13.18
CA GLY A 58 34.43 -0.03 13.10
C GLY A 58 33.42 -0.99 13.77
N TRP A 59 33.85 -2.06 14.46
CA TRP A 59 32.92 -3.02 15.07
C TRP A 59 31.94 -2.42 16.11
N VAL A 60 32.33 -1.33 16.79
CA VAL A 60 31.45 -0.62 17.74
C VAL A 60 30.30 0.07 17.01
N ASP A 61 30.60 0.71 15.88
CA ASP A 61 29.61 1.37 15.04
C ASP A 61 28.70 0.33 14.38
N ALA A 62 29.27 -0.81 13.93
CA ALA A 62 28.50 -1.93 13.40
C ALA A 62 27.54 -2.52 14.44
N LEU A 63 27.95 -2.64 15.71
CA LEU A 63 27.06 -3.08 16.79
C LEU A 63 25.92 -2.08 17.05
N SER A 64 26.21 -0.78 17.00
CA SER A 64 25.18 0.26 17.12
C SER A 64 24.19 0.18 15.96
N ALA A 65 24.68 0.06 14.73
CA ALA A 65 23.89 -0.07 13.51
C ALA A 65 23.05 -1.35 13.50
N TYR A 66 23.58 -2.47 14.00
CA TYR A 66 22.85 -3.74 14.10
C TYR A 66 21.63 -3.59 15.01
N ASN A 67 21.80 -2.98 16.18
CA ASN A 67 20.70 -2.72 17.10
C ASN A 67 19.67 -1.74 16.51
N ALA A 68 20.13 -0.68 15.83
CA ALA A 68 19.24 0.26 15.15
C ALA A 68 18.45 -0.40 14.01
N SER A 69 19.02 -1.41 13.33
CA SER A 69 18.35 -2.13 12.25
C SER A 69 17.11 -2.90 12.72
N SER A 70 17.09 -3.40 13.96
CA SER A 70 15.90 -4.02 14.56
C SER A 70 14.78 -3.01 14.75
N LEU A 71 15.09 -1.88 15.38
CA LEU A 71 14.12 -0.80 15.57
C LEU A 71 13.57 -0.28 14.23
N ALA A 72 14.45 -0.11 13.22
CA ALA A 72 14.04 0.35 11.90
C ALA A 72 13.09 -0.62 11.20
N GLN A 73 13.23 -1.94 11.40
CA GLN A 73 12.28 -2.91 10.86
C GLN A 73 10.92 -2.77 11.53
N ASP A 74 10.88 -2.71 12.86
CA ASP A 74 9.61 -2.56 13.60
C ASP A 74 8.85 -1.29 13.16
N GLU A 75 9.57 -0.18 12.99
CA GLU A 75 9.00 1.08 12.48
C GLU A 75 8.40 0.93 11.08
N VAL A 76 9.12 0.25 10.17
CA VAL A 76 8.67 0.06 8.78
C VAL A 76 7.44 -0.86 8.71
N TYR A 77 7.42 -1.94 9.49
CA TYR A 77 6.24 -2.82 9.54
C TYR A 77 5.02 -2.11 10.13
N ALA A 78 5.19 -1.33 11.20
CA ALA A 78 4.09 -0.56 11.78
C ALA A 78 3.53 0.47 10.79
N ALA A 79 4.41 1.12 10.00
CA ALA A 79 3.99 2.05 8.95
C ALA A 79 3.23 1.33 7.82
N TYR A 80 3.70 0.14 7.41
CA TYR A 80 3.02 -0.67 6.39
C TYR A 80 1.64 -1.15 6.86
N GLU A 81 1.51 -1.58 8.12
CA GLU A 81 0.23 -2.00 8.70
C GLU A 81 -0.79 -0.86 8.65
N ALA A 82 -0.42 0.34 9.12
CA ALA A 82 -1.28 1.52 9.06
C ALA A 82 -1.64 1.92 7.61
N PHE A 83 -0.67 1.83 6.68
CA PHE A 83 -0.91 2.09 5.26
C PHE A 83 -1.89 1.08 4.64
N SER A 84 -1.73 -0.20 4.98
CA SER A 84 -2.59 -1.30 4.50
C SER A 84 -4.01 -1.19 5.03
N GLU A 85 -4.18 -0.88 6.32
CA GLU A 85 -5.49 -0.59 6.91
C GLU A 85 -6.18 0.58 6.22
N GLY A 86 -5.47 1.70 6.03
CA GLY A 86 -6.01 2.88 5.34
C GLY A 86 -6.43 2.59 3.89
N PHE A 87 -5.64 1.80 3.16
CA PHE A 87 -6.00 1.39 1.80
C PHE A 87 -7.25 0.51 1.75
N MET A 88 -7.40 -0.43 2.69
CA MET A 88 -8.58 -1.29 2.78
C MET A 88 -9.84 -0.47 3.08
N GLU A 89 -9.77 0.46 4.04
CA GLU A 89 -10.89 1.35 4.37
C GLU A 89 -11.30 2.23 3.17
N ALA A 90 -10.31 2.86 2.50
CA ALA A 90 -10.56 3.66 1.32
C ALA A 90 -11.16 2.83 0.16
N SER A 91 -10.70 1.60 -0.02
CA SER A 91 -11.21 0.69 -1.05
C SER A 91 -12.66 0.27 -0.77
N GLU A 92 -13.00 -0.04 0.49
CA GLU A 92 -14.37 -0.36 0.90
C GLU A 92 -15.30 0.83 0.65
N LYS A 93 -14.88 2.04 1.02
CA LYS A 93 -15.63 3.27 0.78
C LYS A 93 -15.87 3.51 -0.72
N LYS A 94 -14.84 3.42 -1.55
CA LYS A 94 -14.95 3.55 -3.01
C LYS A 94 -15.91 2.52 -3.60
N ALA A 95 -15.88 1.28 -3.11
CA ALA A 95 -16.78 0.23 -3.56
C ALA A 95 -18.25 0.51 -3.17
N ALA A 96 -18.49 0.98 -1.95
CA ALA A 96 -19.82 1.38 -1.50
C ALA A 96 -20.37 2.56 -2.33
N GLU A 97 -19.58 3.61 -2.51
CA GLU A 97 -19.95 4.78 -3.33
C GLU A 97 -20.24 4.39 -4.79
N ALA A 98 -19.45 3.49 -5.37
CA ALA A 98 -19.67 2.97 -6.71
C ALA A 98 -20.97 2.17 -6.82
N ALA A 99 -21.30 1.35 -5.81
CA ALA A 99 -22.54 0.58 -5.78
C ALA A 99 -23.77 1.49 -5.64
N GLU A 100 -23.70 2.53 -4.80
CA GLU A 100 -24.77 3.53 -4.67
C GLU A 100 -24.99 4.30 -5.96
N LYS A 101 -23.89 4.74 -6.61
CA LYS A 101 -23.95 5.43 -7.90
C LYS A 101 -24.58 4.54 -8.98
N GLN A 102 -24.16 3.28 -9.08
CA GLN A 102 -24.72 2.33 -10.05
C GLN A 102 -26.22 2.08 -9.81
N SER A 103 -26.64 2.01 -8.54
CA SER A 103 -28.06 1.88 -8.17
C SER A 103 -28.87 3.10 -8.61
N ALA A 104 -28.34 4.31 -8.38
CA ALA A 104 -28.98 5.55 -8.80
C ALA A 104 -29.08 5.68 -10.33
N GLU A 105 -28.01 5.38 -11.06
CA GLU A 105 -27.97 5.38 -12.53
C GLU A 105 -28.97 4.35 -13.10
N SER A 106 -29.09 3.18 -12.47
CA SER A 106 -30.07 2.15 -12.87
C SER A 106 -31.52 2.59 -12.63
N ALA A 107 -31.79 3.34 -11.56
CA ALA A 107 -33.11 3.86 -11.26
C ALA A 107 -33.51 4.97 -12.24
N GLU A 108 -32.60 5.89 -12.55
CA GLU A 108 -32.81 6.95 -13.54
C GLU A 108 -33.09 6.35 -14.95
N GLU A 109 -32.28 5.39 -15.39
CA GLU A 109 -32.51 4.71 -16.68
C GLU A 109 -33.86 3.97 -16.72
N ALA A 110 -34.29 3.37 -15.59
CA ALA A 110 -35.59 2.73 -15.49
C ALA A 110 -36.75 3.73 -15.59
N GLU A 111 -36.63 4.92 -14.96
CA GLU A 111 -37.62 5.99 -15.06
C GLU A 111 -37.70 6.56 -16.49
N GLU A 112 -36.56 6.79 -17.14
CA GLU A 112 -36.52 7.24 -18.55
C GLU A 112 -37.19 6.22 -19.47
N ARG A 113 -36.89 4.93 -19.32
CA ARG A 113 -37.52 3.87 -20.12
C ARG A 113 -39.03 3.77 -19.90
N LEU A 114 -39.50 3.93 -18.65
CA LEU A 114 -40.93 3.97 -18.35
C LEU A 114 -41.61 5.19 -18.99
N ALA A 115 -40.94 6.34 -19.00
CA ALA A 115 -41.44 7.55 -19.65
C ALA A 115 -41.53 7.39 -21.18
N GLU A 116 -40.54 6.76 -21.81
CA GLU A 116 -40.58 6.42 -23.24
C GLU A 116 -41.73 5.46 -23.57
N LEU A 117 -41.88 4.36 -22.81
CA LEU A 117 -42.96 3.39 -23.01
C LEU A 117 -44.35 4.03 -22.85
N ASN A 118 -44.53 4.95 -21.90
CA ASN A 118 -45.79 5.67 -21.71
C ASN A 118 -46.09 6.66 -22.84
N LYS A 119 -45.09 7.13 -23.58
CA LYS A 119 -45.27 8.04 -24.71
C LYS A 119 -45.71 7.31 -25.99
N ASP A 120 -45.34 6.04 -26.13
CA ASP A 120 -45.73 5.17 -27.24
C ASP A 120 -47.05 4.41 -27.02
N LEU A 121 -47.69 4.59 -25.86
CA LEU A 121 -49.04 4.08 -25.60
C LEU A 121 -50.07 4.94 -26.35
N PRO A 122 -50.86 4.39 -27.30
CA PRO A 122 -51.89 5.16 -28.00
C PRO A 122 -52.93 5.65 -26.99
N GLU A 123 -53.29 6.95 -27.05
CA GLU A 123 -54.31 7.60 -26.20
C GLU A 123 -55.74 7.00 -26.37
N ASP A 124 -55.91 5.96 -27.18
CA ASP A 124 -57.20 5.50 -27.72
C ASP A 124 -57.53 4.05 -27.29
N LEU A 125 -57.37 3.74 -26.00
CA LEU A 125 -57.90 2.51 -25.39
C LEU A 125 -59.01 2.79 -24.36
N GLY A 126 -59.73 3.90 -24.54
CA GLY A 126 -60.78 4.33 -23.64
C GLY A 126 -62.03 4.84 -24.35
N GLU A 127 -62.75 3.97 -25.06
CA GLU A 127 -64.21 4.04 -25.22
C GLU A 127 -64.85 2.64 -25.11
#